data_AF-A0A0M1IUV2-F1
#
_entry.id   AF-A0A0M1IUV2-F1
#
_cell.length_a   1.000
_cell.length_b   1.000
_cell.length_c   1.000
_cell.angle_alpha   90.00
_cell.angle_beta   90.00
_cell.angle_gamma   90.00
#
_symmetry.space_group_name_H-M   'P 1'
#
loop_
_entity.id
_entity.type
_entity.pdbx_description
1 polymer ?
#
loop_
_entity_poly.entity_id
_entity_poly.type
_entity_poly.pdbx_seq_one_letter_code
_entity_poly.pdbx_strand_id
1 'polypeptide(L)' 'MKIKEAELLTGLSQKTIRYYESEGLISVKRNLNSYREYDEDNINKLKK' A
#
# COMPACT_ATOMS: atom_id res chain seq x y z
N MET A 1 -7.93 -1.59 -2.41
CA MET A 1 -7.68 -0.13 -2.50
C MET A 1 -6.53 0.16 -3.46
N LYS A 2 -6.61 1.26 -4.21
CA LYS A 2 -5.51 1.75 -5.07
C LYS A 2 -4.50 2.56 -4.26
N ILE A 3 -3.31 2.77 -4.83
CA ILE A 3 -2.24 3.54 -4.17
C ILE A 3 -2.65 4.98 -3.79
N LYS A 4 -3.55 5.61 -4.57
CA LYS A 4 -4.09 6.94 -4.25
C LYS A 4 -4.96 6.94 -2.99
N GLU A 5 -5.75 5.89 -2.79
CA GLU A 5 -6.57 5.75 -1.57
C GLU A 5 -5.68 5.46 -0.37
N ALA A 6 -4.66 4.61 -0.55
CA ALA A 6 -3.66 4.34 0.49
C ALA A 6 -2.92 5.61 0.92
N GLU A 7 -2.53 6.46 -0.03
CA GLU A 7 -1.92 7.77 0.22
C GLU A 7 -2.83 8.69 1.03
N LEU A 8 -4.11 8.81 0.66
CA LEU A 8 -5.09 9.60 1.42
C LEU A 8 -5.33 9.06 2.84
N LEU A 9 -5.38 7.73 3.00
CA LEU A 9 -5.66 7.12 4.29
C LEU A 9 -4.46 7.19 5.23
N THR A 10 -3.25 7.00 4.72
CA THR A 10 -2.02 6.92 5.52
C THR A 10 -1.31 8.27 5.67
N GLY A 11 -1.61 9.23 4.79
CA GLY A 11 -0.87 10.49 4.67
C GLY A 11 0.53 10.32 4.08
N LEU A 12 0.91 9.11 3.66
CA LEU A 12 2.21 8.81 3.08
C LEU A 12 2.19 8.99 1.57
N SER A 13 3.27 9.51 1.02
CA SER A 13 3.43 9.59 -0.44
C SER A 13 3.43 8.19 -1.07
N GLN A 14 2.97 8.09 -2.32
CA GLN A 14 3.04 6.84 -3.09
C GLN A 14 4.45 6.24 -3.15
N LYS A 15 5.48 7.10 -3.16
CA LYS A 15 6.88 6.67 -3.17
C LYS A 15 7.24 5.97 -1.86
N THR A 16 6.83 6.53 -0.73
CA THR A 16 7.05 5.94 0.60
C THR A 16 6.33 4.60 0.73
N ILE A 17 5.07 4.53 0.26
CA ILE A 17 4.29 3.28 0.29
C ILE A 17 4.98 2.18 -0.54
N ARG A 18 5.47 2.51 -1.73
CA ARG A 18 6.24 1.56 -2.58
C ARG A 18 7.58 1.18 -1.95
N TYR A 19 8.23 2.11 -1.26
CA TYR A 19 9.46 1.82 -0.54
C TYR A 19 9.21 0.79 0.58
N TYR A 20 8.13 0.94 1.35
CA TYR A 20 7.75 -0.04 2.36
C TYR A 20 7.31 -1.38 1.76
N GLU A 21 6.68 -1.39 0.58
CA GLU A 21 6.46 -2.63 -0.19
C GLU A 21 7.79 -3.29 -0.56
N SER A 22 8.77 -2.55 -1.07
CA SER A 22 10.06 -3.12 -1.48
C SER A 22 10.91 -3.60 -0.31
N GLU A 23 10.82 -2.94 0.84
CA GLU A 23 11.49 -3.36 2.08
C GLU A 23 10.78 -4.55 2.75
N GLY A 24 9.60 -4.97 2.26
CA GLY A 24 8.85 -6.11 2.80
C GLY A 24 8.05 -5.79 4.07
N LEU A 25 7.90 -4.51 4.43
CA LEU A 25 7.08 -4.06 5.57
C LEU A 25 5.59 -4.33 5.34
N ILE A 26 5.15 -4.18 4.09
CA ILE A 26 3.79 -4.47 3.64
C ILE A 26 3.79 -5.51 2.51
N SER A 27 2.71 -6.28 2.41
CA SER A 27 2.56 -7.29 1.36
C SER A 27 1.34 -6.95 0.52
N VAL A 28 1.59 -6.41 -0.66
CA VAL A 28 0.54 -5.95 -1.57
C VAL A 28 0.24 -7.06 -2.56
N LYS A 29 -1.01 -7.53 -2.58
CA LYS A 29 -1.44 -8.52 -3.56
C LYS A 29 -1.63 -7.87 -4.92
N ARG A 30 -1.29 -8.61 -5.98
CA ARG A 30 -1.66 -8.23 -7.35
C ARG A 30 -3.01 -8.85 -7.66
N ASN A 31 -3.96 -8.05 -8.13
CA ASN A 31 -5.24 -8.57 -8.60
C ASN A 31 -5.08 -9.30 -9.95
N LEU A 32 -6.16 -9.92 -10.43
CA LEU A 32 -6.20 -10.63 -11.72
C LEU A 32 -5.76 -9.77 -12.93
N ASN A 33 -5.85 -8.44 -12.78
CA ASN A 33 -5.44 -7.47 -13.78
C ASN A 33 -4.01 -6.95 -13.58
N SER A 34 -3.19 -7.63 -12.77
CA SER A 34 -1.81 -7.26 -12.43
C SER A 34 -1.65 -5.89 -11.76
N TYR A 35 -2.73 -5.30 -11.25
CA TYR A 35 -2.66 -4.07 -10.46
C TYR A 35 -2.39 -4.39 -8.99
N ARG A 36 -1.61 -3.52 -8.35
CA ARG A 36 -1.40 -3.53 -6.91
C ARG A 36 -2.67 -3.15 -6.18
N GLU A 37 -3.11 -4.02 -5.28
CA GLU A 37 -4.28 -3.80 -4.46
C GLU A 37 -3.88 -3.81 -2.98
N TYR A 38 -4.01 -2.66 -2.35
CA TYR A 38 -3.79 -2.46 -0.92
C TYR A 38 -5.06 -2.83 -0.17
N ASP A 39 -4.94 -3.70 0.82
CA ASP A 39 -6.01 -4.05 1.75
C ASP A 39 -5.92 -3.21 3.03
N GLU A 40 -6.91 -3.35 3.91
CA GLU A 40 -6.94 -2.63 5.18
C GLU A 40 -5.77 -2.99 6.09
N ASP A 41 -5.30 -4.25 6.06
CA ASP A 41 -4.13 -4.68 6.83
C ASP A 41 -2.87 -3.92 6.41
N ASN A 42 -2.65 -3.71 5.11
CA ASN A 42 -1.56 -2.90 4.61
C ASN A 42 -1.71 -1.45 5.09
N ILE A 43 -2.91 -0.86 5.07
CA ILE A 43 -3.14 0.49 5.58
C ILE A 43 -2.87 0.59 7.08
N ASN A 44 -3.32 -0.38 7.87
CA ASN A 44 -3.11 -0.42 9.30
C ASN A 44 -1.63 -0.54 9.66
N LYS A 45 -0.86 -1.32 8.89
CA LYS A 45 0.61 -1.38 9.03
C LYS A 45 1.29 -0.06 8.72
N LEU A 46 0.80 0.67 7.71
CA LEU A 46 1.38 1.95 7.28
C LEU A 46 1.04 3.12 8.21
N LYS A 47 -0.03 3.02 9.00
CA LYS A 47 -0.47 4.04 9.95
C LYS A 47 0.19 3.97 11.33
N LYS A 48 0.89 2.87 11.61
CA LYS A 48 1.45 2.56 12.93
C LYS A 48 2.85 3.12 13.08
#